data_AF-A0A3B9N0A9-F1
#
_entry.id   AF-A0A3B9N0A9-F1
#
_cell.length_a   1.000
_cell.length_b   1.000
_cell.length_c   1.000
_cell.angle_alpha   90.00
_cell.angle_beta   90.00
_cell.angle_gamma   90.00
#
_symmetry.space_group_name_H-M   'P 1'
#
loop_
_entity.id
_entity.type
_entity.pdbx_description
1 polymer ?
#
loop_
_entity_poly.entity_id
_entity_poly.type
_entity_poly.pdbx_seq_one_letter_code
_entity_poly.pdbx_strand_id
1 'polypeptide(L)'
;MRLMDFKFYIVILILTSIISCSKEENIPIETNPYVPLGLYDRENNYFGCIEIESLDAQIEVWDNSTPDSDKINLYANGDKDILLGHFLENYYNRKIINYKFNQYGYNYLLFKAQTLGYHGYNEIRLSVNGKQVIVETNLVKNGYVQVVIPREETECINEERSLSSIMFWNNSPIPPEGCYSFEAHIEGFEKQIVDGYWTGVEPDCGAQHCATFRNLPRGTYDYIITCSNSEDVYSSGTVEVSGEPKCYKINVFHL
;
A
#
# COMPACT_ATOMS: atom_id res chain seq x y z
N MET A 1 -44.14 -23.32 -50.12
CA MET A 1 -43.33 -22.80 -48.99
C MET A 1 -42.58 -23.98 -48.41
N ARG A 2 -41.31 -24.15 -48.79
CA ARG A 2 -40.58 -25.41 -48.66
C ARG A 2 -40.04 -25.57 -47.24
N LEU A 3 -40.28 -26.74 -46.64
CA LEU A 3 -39.77 -27.17 -45.33
C LEU A 3 -38.22 -27.14 -45.19
N MET A 4 -37.49 -26.84 -46.28
CA MET A 4 -36.02 -26.77 -46.31
C MET A 4 -35.46 -25.45 -45.77
N ASP A 5 -36.25 -24.38 -45.69
CA ASP A 5 -35.71 -23.06 -45.33
C ASP A 5 -35.61 -22.87 -43.80
N PHE A 6 -36.41 -23.60 -43.01
CA PHE A 6 -36.43 -23.44 -41.55
C PHE A 6 -35.25 -24.15 -40.84
N LYS A 7 -34.76 -25.25 -41.40
CA LYS A 7 -33.63 -26.01 -40.81
C LYS A 7 -32.30 -25.28 -40.95
N PHE A 8 -32.14 -24.46 -41.99
CA PHE A 8 -30.90 -23.71 -42.23
C PHE A 8 -30.74 -22.54 -41.23
N TYR A 9 -31.84 -21.88 -40.86
CA TYR A 9 -31.82 -20.81 -39.87
C TYR A 9 -31.50 -21.30 -38.45
N ILE A 10 -31.98 -22.49 -38.05
CA ILE A 10 -31.68 -23.07 -36.73
C ILE A 10 -30.18 -23.40 -36.60
N VAL A 11 -29.54 -23.89 -37.67
CA VAL A 11 -28.10 -24.20 -37.65
C VAL A 11 -27.25 -22.92 -37.52
N ILE A 12 -27.66 -21.81 -38.15
CA ILE A 12 -26.96 -20.52 -38.03
C ILE A 12 -27.14 -19.90 -36.63
N LEU A 13 -28.31 -20.06 -36.00
CA LEU A 13 -28.59 -19.55 -34.64
C LEU A 13 -27.86 -20.35 -33.54
N ILE A 14 -27.61 -21.64 -33.78
CA ILE A 14 -26.80 -22.48 -32.87
C ILE A 14 -25.31 -22.22 -33.05
N LEU A 15 -24.84 -21.85 -34.25
CA LEU A 15 -23.42 -21.50 -34.47
C LEU A 15 -23.02 -20.13 -33.86
N THR A 16 -23.93 -19.15 -33.80
CA THR A 16 -23.63 -17.84 -33.20
C THR A 16 -23.67 -17.84 -31.68
N SER A 17 -24.30 -18.84 -31.06
CA SER A 17 -24.39 -18.96 -29.59
C SER A 17 -23.14 -19.60 -28.94
N ILE A 18 -22.19 -20.12 -29.73
CA ILE A 18 -20.96 -20.76 -29.24
C ILE A 18 -19.74 -19.83 -29.22
N ILE A 19 -19.86 -18.58 -29.70
CA ILE A 19 -18.70 -17.66 -29.84
C ILE A 19 -18.53 -16.72 -28.63
N SER A 20 -19.50 -16.64 -27.71
CA SER A 20 -19.42 -15.69 -26.58
C SER A 20 -18.92 -16.29 -25.26
N CYS A 21 -18.20 -17.41 -25.28
CA CYS A 21 -17.47 -17.87 -24.11
C CYS A 21 -16.04 -17.31 -24.16
N SER A 22 -15.89 -15.99 -24.03
CA SER A 22 -14.61 -15.44 -23.60
C SER A 22 -14.45 -15.86 -22.15
N LYS A 23 -13.44 -16.69 -21.88
CA LYS A 23 -13.04 -17.04 -20.52
C LYS A 23 -12.84 -15.71 -19.78
N GLU A 24 -13.71 -15.38 -18.83
CA GLU A 24 -13.52 -14.20 -17.98
C GLU A 24 -12.14 -14.35 -17.37
N GLU A 25 -11.24 -13.45 -17.77
CA GLU A 25 -9.95 -13.36 -17.14
C GLU A 25 -10.23 -12.99 -15.69
N ASN A 26 -9.98 -13.93 -14.78
CA ASN A 26 -10.31 -13.77 -13.38
C ASN A 26 -9.22 -12.89 -12.75
N ILE A 27 -9.29 -11.60 -13.04
CA ILE A 27 -8.34 -10.59 -12.59
C ILE A 27 -8.57 -10.38 -11.08
N PRO A 28 -7.53 -10.50 -10.24
CA PRO A 28 -7.66 -10.38 -8.80
C PRO A 28 -8.19 -9.01 -8.38
N ILE A 29 -8.81 -8.97 -7.21
CA ILE A 29 -9.29 -7.75 -6.56
C ILE A 29 -8.50 -7.61 -5.27
N GLU A 30 -7.75 -6.52 -5.16
CA GLU A 30 -7.05 -6.17 -3.93
C GLU A 30 -7.96 -5.28 -3.08
N THR A 31 -8.50 -5.84 -2.00
CA THR A 31 -9.37 -5.10 -1.06
C THR A 31 -8.58 -4.48 0.08
N ASN A 32 -7.29 -4.80 0.18
CA ASN A 32 -6.39 -4.28 1.19
C ASN A 32 -5.63 -3.02 0.66
N PRO A 33 -5.87 -1.82 1.21
CA PRO A 33 -5.14 -0.59 0.85
C PRO A 33 -3.68 -0.55 1.30
N TYR A 34 -3.14 -1.64 1.86
CA TYR A 34 -1.81 -1.67 2.46
C TYR A 34 -0.72 -1.31 1.46
N VAL A 35 0.13 -0.38 1.89
CA VAL A 35 1.41 -0.04 1.27
C VAL A 35 2.47 -0.27 2.34
N PRO A 36 3.58 -0.97 2.03
CA PRO A 36 4.65 -1.18 3.01
C PRO A 36 5.08 0.12 3.69
N LEU A 37 5.37 0.08 4.99
CA LEU A 37 5.76 1.28 5.76
C LEU A 37 7.08 1.87 5.28
N GLY A 38 7.97 1.01 4.79
CA GLY A 38 9.19 1.41 4.11
C GLY A 38 9.47 0.50 2.92
N LEU A 39 10.09 1.08 1.90
CA LEU A 39 10.59 0.39 0.73
C LEU A 39 11.96 0.97 0.40
N TYR A 40 12.93 0.10 0.13
CA TYR A 40 14.30 0.49 -0.22
C TYR A 40 14.96 1.42 0.83
N ASP A 41 14.89 1.02 2.11
CA ASP A 41 15.50 1.68 3.27
C ASP A 41 14.94 3.09 3.57
N ARG A 42 13.73 3.40 3.10
CA ARG A 42 13.07 4.69 3.31
C ARG A 42 11.61 4.51 3.68
N GLU A 43 11.13 5.34 4.59
CA GLU A 43 9.70 5.45 4.91
C GLU A 43 8.89 5.92 3.69
N ASN A 44 7.65 5.46 3.59
CA ASN A 44 6.71 5.87 2.54
C ASN A 44 5.70 6.89 3.09
N ASN A 45 5.68 8.10 2.50
CA ASN A 45 4.71 9.16 2.82
C ASN A 45 3.52 9.13 1.86
N TYR A 46 2.30 9.23 2.39
CA TYR A 46 1.07 9.24 1.60
C TYR A 46 0.77 10.63 1.05
N PHE A 47 0.42 10.73 -0.23
CA PHE A 47 0.08 12.00 -0.88
C PHE A 47 -1.36 12.06 -1.42
N GLY A 48 -2.10 10.96 -1.32
CA GLY A 48 -3.51 10.92 -1.71
C GLY A 48 -3.85 9.72 -2.58
N CYS A 49 -5.07 9.76 -3.10
CA CYS A 49 -5.65 8.69 -3.89
C CYS A 49 -6.16 9.21 -5.24
N ILE A 50 -5.98 8.40 -6.28
CA ILE A 50 -6.54 8.62 -7.60
C ILE A 50 -7.39 7.42 -7.98
N GLU A 51 -8.67 7.65 -8.23
CA GLU A 51 -9.57 6.62 -8.74
C GLU A 51 -9.54 6.62 -10.27
N ILE A 52 -9.40 5.47 -10.91
CA ILE A 52 -9.47 5.32 -12.38
C ILE A 52 -10.41 4.18 -12.77
N GLU A 53 -10.96 4.27 -13.98
CA GLU A 53 -12.02 3.36 -14.45
C GLU A 53 -11.49 2.12 -15.19
N SER A 54 -10.18 2.07 -15.48
CA SER A 54 -9.55 1.03 -16.30
C SER A 54 -8.23 0.57 -15.72
N LEU A 55 -7.91 -0.71 -15.94
CA LEU A 55 -6.59 -1.29 -15.68
C LEU A 55 -5.50 -0.65 -16.55
N ASP A 56 -5.85 -0.19 -17.75
CA ASP A 56 -4.96 0.57 -18.60
C ASP A 56 -4.93 2.03 -18.16
N ALA A 57 -3.74 2.49 -17.78
CA ALA A 57 -3.49 3.81 -17.25
C ALA A 57 -2.40 4.53 -18.04
N GLN A 58 -2.63 5.81 -18.29
CA GLN A 58 -1.62 6.76 -18.71
C GLN A 58 -1.14 7.52 -17.48
N ILE A 59 0.13 7.33 -17.16
CA ILE A 59 0.81 8.00 -16.05
C ILE A 59 1.69 9.11 -16.63
N GLU A 60 1.54 10.32 -16.12
CA GLU A 60 2.38 11.46 -16.45
C GLU A 60 3.13 11.93 -15.20
N VAL A 61 4.44 12.16 -15.32
CA VAL A 61 5.26 12.71 -14.24
C VAL A 61 6.10 13.86 -14.76
N TRP A 62 6.20 14.93 -13.96
CA TRP A 62 7.02 16.10 -14.27
C TRP A 62 7.41 16.85 -13.01
N ASP A 63 8.42 17.70 -13.15
CA ASP A 63 8.87 18.60 -12.10
C ASP A 63 7.77 19.62 -11.78
N ASN A 64 7.37 19.73 -10.52
CA ASN A 64 6.46 20.79 -10.06
C ASN A 64 7.23 22.04 -9.59
N SER A 65 8.56 21.98 -9.58
CA SER A 65 9.45 22.96 -8.97
C SER A 65 10.41 23.58 -9.99
N THR A 66 11.54 24.12 -9.51
CA THR A 66 12.55 24.75 -10.35
C THR A 66 13.41 23.69 -11.02
N PRO A 67 13.63 23.76 -12.34
CA PRO A 67 14.51 22.85 -13.07
C PRO A 67 15.88 22.70 -12.40
N ASP A 68 16.16 21.55 -11.80
CA ASP A 68 17.41 21.35 -11.05
C ASP A 68 18.03 19.95 -11.16
N SER A 69 17.58 19.17 -12.15
CA SER A 69 18.11 17.83 -12.49
C SER A 69 17.81 16.75 -11.44
N ASP A 70 16.64 16.84 -10.83
CA ASP A 70 16.07 15.78 -10.02
C ASP A 70 15.97 14.46 -10.78
N LYS A 71 16.56 13.41 -10.22
CA LYS A 71 16.51 12.07 -10.79
C LYS A 71 15.58 11.21 -9.96
N ILE A 72 14.61 10.56 -10.60
CA ILE A 72 13.57 9.79 -9.92
C ILE A 72 13.43 8.37 -10.46
N ASN A 73 12.89 7.51 -9.60
CA ASN A 73 12.31 6.22 -9.97
C ASN A 73 10.81 6.22 -9.63
N LEU A 74 10.04 5.51 -10.45
CA LEU A 74 8.62 5.24 -10.23
C LEU A 74 8.39 3.73 -10.23
N TYR A 75 7.67 3.25 -9.22
CA TYR A 75 7.29 1.85 -9.05
C TYR A 75 5.77 1.72 -8.98
N ALA A 76 5.23 0.61 -9.47
CA ALA A 76 3.86 0.20 -9.20
C ALA A 76 3.87 -1.02 -8.29
N ASN A 77 3.07 -0.98 -7.23
CA ASN A 77 2.89 -2.08 -6.29
C ASN A 77 4.24 -2.63 -5.73
N GLY A 78 5.21 -1.74 -5.47
CA GLY A 78 6.46 -2.04 -4.76
C GLY A 78 7.58 -2.67 -5.59
N ASP A 79 7.23 -3.61 -6.48
CA ASP A 79 8.20 -4.51 -7.12
C ASP A 79 8.35 -4.30 -8.63
N LYS A 80 7.53 -3.46 -9.26
CA LYS A 80 7.59 -3.22 -10.71
C LYS A 80 8.07 -1.81 -11.03
N ASP A 81 9.34 -1.73 -11.44
CA ASP A 81 9.92 -0.55 -12.05
C ASP A 81 9.11 -0.12 -13.29
N ILE A 82 8.46 1.04 -13.22
CA ILE A 82 7.76 1.64 -14.37
C ILE A 82 8.59 2.74 -15.04
N LEU A 83 9.45 3.39 -14.26
CA LEU A 83 10.40 4.39 -14.73
C LEU A 83 11.66 4.34 -13.86
N LEU A 84 12.82 4.19 -14.49
CA LEU A 84 14.10 4.13 -13.80
C LEU A 84 15.01 5.29 -14.20
N GLY A 85 15.52 5.97 -13.18
CA GLY A 85 16.59 6.95 -13.28
C GLY A 85 16.29 8.11 -14.23
N HIS A 86 15.04 8.55 -14.28
CA HIS A 86 14.61 9.62 -15.17
C HIS A 86 14.90 10.97 -14.54
N PHE A 87 15.48 11.88 -15.33
CA PHE A 87 15.68 13.26 -14.92
C PHE A 87 14.42 14.07 -15.21
N LEU A 88 13.93 14.76 -14.18
CA LEU A 88 12.88 15.75 -14.30
C LEU A 88 13.50 17.05 -14.82
N GLU A 89 13.00 17.52 -15.96
CA GLU A 89 13.63 18.64 -16.65
C GLU A 89 12.98 19.99 -16.32
N ASN A 90 11.64 20.08 -16.31
CA ASN A 90 10.88 21.28 -15.97
C ASN A 90 9.37 21.00 -15.99
N TYR A 91 8.60 22.02 -15.58
CA TYR A 91 7.14 22.01 -15.56
C TYR A 91 6.44 21.70 -16.90
N TYR A 92 7.10 21.96 -18.03
CA TYR A 92 6.52 21.76 -19.37
C TYR A 92 6.89 20.42 -20.00
N ASN A 93 7.91 19.74 -19.50
CA ASN A 93 8.33 18.45 -20.03
C ASN A 93 7.78 17.30 -19.20
N ARG A 94 6.70 16.70 -19.71
CA ARG A 94 6.03 15.58 -19.05
C ARG A 94 6.54 14.26 -19.59
N LYS A 95 6.94 13.37 -18.69
CA LYS A 95 7.19 11.98 -19.02
C LYS A 95 5.89 11.19 -18.98
N ILE A 96 5.48 10.71 -20.14
CA ILE A 96 4.29 9.86 -20.31
C ILE A 96 4.69 8.38 -20.29
N ILE A 97 3.95 7.58 -19.53
CA ILE A 97 4.14 6.14 -19.33
C ILE A 97 2.77 5.47 -19.48
N ASN A 98 2.63 4.52 -20.40
CA ASN A 98 1.45 3.66 -20.46
C ASN A 98 1.71 2.43 -19.59
N TYR A 99 0.84 2.18 -18.63
CA TYR A 99 0.96 1.10 -17.67
C TYR A 99 -0.35 0.34 -17.53
N LYS A 100 -0.29 -0.98 -17.49
CA LYS A 100 -1.44 -1.85 -17.23
C LYS A 100 -1.33 -2.43 -15.82
N PHE A 101 -2.25 -2.05 -14.94
CA PHE A 101 -2.43 -2.69 -13.66
C PHE A 101 -2.95 -4.12 -13.84
N ASN A 102 -2.56 -5.01 -12.94
CA ASN A 102 -2.88 -6.44 -12.99
C ASN A 102 -3.98 -6.85 -12.00
N GLN A 103 -4.57 -5.87 -11.28
CA GLN A 103 -5.60 -6.10 -10.28
C GLN A 103 -6.58 -4.92 -10.21
N TYR A 104 -7.84 -5.24 -9.89
CA TYR A 104 -8.83 -4.25 -9.46
C TYR A 104 -8.63 -3.92 -7.97
N GLY A 105 -9.36 -2.91 -7.49
CA GLY A 105 -9.26 -2.45 -6.10
C GLY A 105 -8.03 -1.58 -5.89
N TYR A 106 -7.33 -1.79 -4.77
CA TYR A 106 -6.19 -0.97 -4.37
C TYR A 106 -4.92 -1.32 -5.15
N ASN A 107 -4.28 -0.29 -5.69
CA ASN A 107 -2.92 -0.29 -6.21
C ASN A 107 -2.19 0.92 -5.63
N TYR A 108 -0.89 1.03 -5.86
CA TYR A 108 -0.15 2.24 -5.53
C TYR A 108 1.00 2.52 -6.48
N LEU A 109 1.33 3.80 -6.60
CA LEU A 109 2.53 4.31 -7.25
C LEU A 109 3.49 4.83 -6.19
N LEU A 110 4.73 4.33 -6.19
CA LEU A 110 5.79 4.75 -5.27
C LEU A 110 6.85 5.58 -6.02
N PHE A 111 7.20 6.71 -5.44
CA PHE A 111 8.17 7.68 -5.95
C PHE A 111 9.40 7.72 -5.06
N LYS A 112 10.57 7.51 -5.69
CA LYS A 112 11.86 7.55 -5.01
C LYS A 112 12.78 8.54 -5.70
N ALA A 113 13.19 9.59 -4.99
CA ALA A 113 14.28 10.46 -5.44
C ALA A 113 15.63 9.73 -5.36
N GLN A 114 16.42 9.79 -6.43
CA GLN A 114 17.81 9.34 -6.47
C GLN A 114 18.79 10.50 -6.22
N THR A 115 18.40 11.73 -6.52
CA THR A 115 19.12 12.98 -6.25
C THR A 115 18.11 14.08 -5.92
N LEU A 116 18.52 15.11 -5.16
CA LEU A 116 17.68 16.28 -4.81
C LEU A 116 18.03 17.52 -5.65
N GLY A 117 18.48 17.30 -6.87
CA GLY A 117 19.01 18.37 -7.70
C GLY A 117 19.94 19.34 -6.97
N TYR A 118 19.77 20.63 -7.26
CA TYR A 118 20.49 21.73 -6.60
C TYR A 118 19.68 22.33 -5.44
N HIS A 119 18.35 22.22 -5.47
CA HIS A 119 17.45 22.67 -4.42
C HIS A 119 16.89 21.46 -3.69
N GLY A 120 17.22 21.28 -2.41
CA GLY A 120 17.03 20.03 -1.66
C GLY A 120 15.60 19.48 -1.42
N TYR A 121 14.63 19.77 -2.30
CA TYR A 121 13.23 19.34 -2.22
C TYR A 121 12.70 18.98 -3.62
N ASN A 122 12.13 17.77 -3.77
CA ASN A 122 11.60 17.30 -5.04
C ASN A 122 10.08 17.27 -4.95
N GLU A 123 9.44 18.32 -5.43
CA GLU A 123 7.99 18.33 -5.68
C GLU A 123 7.74 17.78 -7.08
N ILE A 124 7.09 16.63 -7.16
CA ILE A 124 6.75 15.97 -8.40
C ILE A 124 5.25 16.13 -8.60
N ARG A 125 4.83 16.50 -9.81
CA ARG A 125 3.43 16.36 -10.17
C ARG A 125 3.22 15.03 -10.88
N LEU A 126 2.30 14.25 -10.34
CA LEU A 126 1.84 12.99 -10.91
C LEU A 126 0.45 13.21 -11.49
N SER A 127 0.21 12.69 -12.69
CA SER A 127 -1.13 12.46 -13.20
C SER A 127 -1.35 11.01 -13.57
N VAL A 128 -2.54 10.48 -13.27
CA VAL A 128 -3.00 9.18 -13.77
C VAL A 128 -4.35 9.40 -14.45
N ASN A 129 -4.42 9.12 -15.75
CA ASN A 129 -5.59 9.38 -16.60
C ASN A 129 -6.16 10.80 -16.45
N GLY A 130 -5.28 11.81 -16.34
CA GLY A 130 -5.65 13.23 -16.24
C GLY A 130 -6.01 13.73 -14.83
N LYS A 131 -6.19 12.83 -13.84
CA LYS A 131 -6.34 13.21 -12.42
C LYS A 131 -4.96 13.46 -11.82
N GLN A 132 -4.79 14.49 -10.99
CA GLN A 132 -3.47 14.97 -10.56
C GLN A 132 -3.30 14.97 -9.04
N VAL A 133 -2.09 14.69 -8.59
CA VAL A 133 -1.63 14.79 -7.20
C VAL A 133 -0.22 15.38 -7.20
N ILE A 134 0.10 16.19 -6.19
CA ILE A 134 1.47 16.66 -5.93
C ILE A 134 2.08 15.69 -4.93
N VAL A 135 3.22 15.12 -5.30
CA VAL A 135 3.95 14.12 -4.53
C VAL A 135 5.29 14.71 -4.15
N GLU A 136 5.58 14.75 -2.86
CA GLU A 136 6.91 15.12 -2.38
C GLU A 136 7.71 13.86 -2.06
N THR A 137 8.95 13.81 -2.51
CA THR A 137 9.88 12.72 -2.21
C THR A 137 11.26 13.30 -2.02
N ASN A 138 12.10 12.64 -1.23
CA ASN A 138 13.48 13.07 -1.04
C ASN A 138 14.41 11.87 -0.80
N LEU A 139 15.67 12.12 -0.42
CA LEU A 139 16.65 11.06 -0.18
C LEU A 139 16.42 10.30 1.13
N VAL A 140 15.47 10.76 1.95
CA VAL A 140 15.13 10.19 3.27
C VAL A 140 13.79 9.44 3.23
N LYS A 141 12.81 9.95 2.48
CA LYS A 141 11.45 9.42 2.41
C LYS A 141 11.00 9.27 0.96
N ASN A 142 10.32 8.17 0.67
CA ASN A 142 9.58 8.00 -0.57
C ASN A 142 8.24 8.71 -0.47
N GLY A 143 7.66 9.07 -1.61
CA GLY A 143 6.26 9.50 -1.70
C GLY A 143 5.43 8.44 -2.38
N TYR A 144 4.17 8.27 -2.00
CA TYR A 144 3.27 7.34 -2.67
C TYR A 144 1.85 7.88 -2.83
N VAL A 145 1.19 7.41 -3.88
CA VAL A 145 -0.20 7.71 -4.20
C VAL A 145 -0.92 6.38 -4.41
N GLN A 146 -2.08 6.23 -3.78
CA GLN A 146 -2.95 5.08 -4.05
C GLN A 146 -3.65 5.28 -5.40
N VAL A 147 -3.72 4.21 -6.19
CA VAL A 147 -4.50 4.18 -7.43
C VAL A 147 -5.59 3.13 -7.25
N VAL A 148 -6.84 3.57 -7.19
CA VAL A 148 -7.99 2.67 -6.98
C VAL A 148 -8.68 2.43 -8.31
N ILE A 149 -8.91 1.17 -8.64
CA ILE A 149 -9.64 0.74 -9.84
C ILE A 149 -10.92 0.06 -9.35
N PRO A 150 -12.04 0.80 -9.19
CA PRO A 150 -13.16 0.35 -8.40
C PRO A 150 -13.72 -0.99 -8.83
N ARG A 151 -13.84 -1.91 -7.87
CA ARG A 151 -14.62 -3.13 -7.97
C ARG A 151 -15.05 -3.52 -6.56
N GLU A 152 -16.27 -4.02 -6.39
CA GLU A 152 -16.85 -4.28 -5.06
C GLU A 152 -16.89 -3.00 -4.20
N GLU A 153 -16.43 -3.05 -2.94
CA GLU A 153 -16.49 -1.94 -1.97
C GLU A 153 -15.22 -1.07 -1.95
N THR A 154 -14.31 -1.19 -2.92
CA THR A 154 -13.08 -0.39 -2.95
C THR A 154 -13.33 1.04 -3.43
N GLU A 155 -12.92 2.03 -2.66
CA GLU A 155 -13.02 3.45 -3.00
C GLU A 155 -11.76 4.21 -2.59
N CYS A 156 -11.56 5.37 -3.21
CA CYS A 156 -10.45 6.25 -2.83
C CYS A 156 -10.57 6.79 -1.41
N ILE A 157 -9.51 6.64 -0.64
CA ILE A 157 -9.44 7.11 0.75
C ILE A 157 -8.71 8.46 0.77
N ASN A 158 -9.46 9.56 0.68
CA ASN A 158 -8.89 10.90 0.44
C ASN A 158 -8.30 11.63 1.67
N GLU A 159 -8.27 10.97 2.82
CA GLU A 159 -7.64 11.50 4.03
C GLU A 159 -6.43 10.61 4.36
N GLU A 160 -5.36 11.20 4.89
CA GLU A 160 -4.53 10.50 5.90
C GLU A 160 -5.43 10.21 7.12
N ARG A 161 -6.51 9.45 6.93
CA ARG A 161 -7.08 8.71 8.04
C ARG A 161 -6.02 7.71 8.35
N SER A 162 -5.19 8.10 9.31
CA SER A 162 -4.22 7.30 10.04
C SER A 162 -4.77 5.89 10.10
N LEU A 163 -4.42 5.07 9.10
CA LEU A 163 -4.95 3.73 9.01
C LEU A 163 -4.64 3.09 10.36
N SER A 164 -5.57 2.33 10.90
CA SER A 164 -5.51 1.91 12.29
C SER A 164 -4.15 1.32 12.60
N SER A 165 -3.62 1.58 13.78
CA SER A 165 -2.33 1.02 14.18
C SER A 165 -2.56 -0.07 15.20
N ILE A 166 -1.71 -1.09 15.21
CA ILE A 166 -1.63 -2.04 16.31
C ILE A 166 -0.31 -1.76 17.01
N MET A 167 -0.36 -1.36 18.28
CA MET A 167 0.82 -1.11 19.08
C MET A 167 0.91 -2.12 20.22
N PHE A 168 2.01 -2.86 20.27
CA PHE A 168 2.37 -3.69 21.40
C PHE A 168 3.25 -2.89 22.36
N TRP A 169 2.90 -2.90 23.63
CA TRP A 169 3.60 -2.16 24.67
C TRP A 169 3.71 -2.98 25.95
N ASN A 170 4.66 -2.59 26.79
CA ASN A 170 4.97 -3.27 28.04
C ASN A 170 4.79 -2.30 29.22
N ASN A 171 4.10 -2.73 30.29
CA ASN A 171 3.95 -1.98 31.54
C ASN A 171 4.77 -2.52 32.72
N SER A 172 5.52 -3.60 32.51
CA SER A 172 6.32 -4.27 33.55
C SER A 172 7.81 -3.99 33.35
N PRO A 173 8.50 -3.48 34.39
CA PRO A 173 9.96 -3.36 34.38
C PRO A 173 10.67 -4.72 34.49
N ILE A 174 9.95 -5.75 34.94
CA ILE A 174 10.49 -7.10 35.12
C ILE A 174 9.85 -7.98 34.06
N PRO A 175 10.59 -8.31 32.99
CA PRO A 175 10.10 -9.27 32.03
C PRO A 175 10.14 -10.71 32.57
N PRO A 176 9.46 -11.67 31.91
CA PRO A 176 9.58 -13.09 32.24
C PRO A 176 11.05 -13.49 32.26
N GLU A 177 11.42 -14.44 33.11
CA GLU A 177 12.81 -14.85 33.27
C GLU A 177 13.47 -15.13 31.91
N GLY A 178 14.53 -14.36 31.62
CA GLY A 178 15.31 -14.48 30.39
C GLY A 178 14.84 -13.61 29.22
N CYS A 179 13.69 -12.95 29.26
CA CYS A 179 13.14 -12.24 28.09
C CYS A 179 13.44 -10.73 28.12
N TYR A 180 14.59 -10.28 27.64
CA TYR A 180 14.97 -8.85 27.77
C TYR A 180 14.19 -7.88 26.87
N SER A 181 13.64 -8.39 25.78
CA SER A 181 12.80 -7.66 24.83
C SER A 181 11.84 -8.63 24.16
N PHE A 182 10.76 -8.10 23.61
CA PHE A 182 9.78 -8.87 22.84
C PHE A 182 9.87 -8.51 21.37
N GLU A 183 9.71 -9.50 20.51
CA GLU A 183 9.51 -9.32 19.08
C GLU A 183 8.04 -9.63 18.76
N ALA A 184 7.33 -8.61 18.28
CA ALA A 184 5.97 -8.73 17.80
C ALA A 184 5.98 -8.99 16.30
N HIS A 185 5.12 -9.92 15.86
CA HIS A 185 4.95 -10.29 14.47
C HIS A 185 3.46 -10.31 14.12
N ILE A 186 3.10 -9.65 13.02
CA ILE A 186 1.82 -9.76 12.34
C ILE A 186 2.13 -10.27 10.93
N GLU A 187 1.41 -11.29 10.47
CA GLU A 187 1.63 -11.86 9.14
C GLU A 187 1.53 -10.78 8.05
N GLY A 188 2.49 -10.75 7.13
CA GLY A 188 2.56 -9.74 6.07
C GLY A 188 3.21 -8.41 6.48
N PHE A 189 3.61 -8.26 7.75
CA PHE A 189 4.34 -7.07 8.23
C PHE A 189 5.73 -7.43 8.74
N GLU A 190 6.67 -6.49 8.60
CA GLU A 190 8.00 -6.61 9.20
C GLU A 190 7.87 -6.70 10.72
N LYS A 191 8.68 -7.57 11.33
CA LYS A 191 8.72 -7.74 12.77
C LYS A 191 9.15 -6.44 13.47
N GLN A 192 8.61 -6.20 14.66
CA GLN A 192 8.84 -4.98 15.44
C GLN A 192 9.23 -5.35 16.88
N ILE A 193 10.09 -4.53 17.50
CA ILE A 193 10.65 -4.84 18.82
C ILE A 193 10.02 -3.96 19.90
N VAL A 194 9.69 -4.56 21.04
CA VAL A 194 9.38 -3.91 22.32
C VAL A 194 10.57 -4.10 23.25
N ASP A 195 11.36 -3.06 23.49
CA ASP A 195 12.64 -3.12 24.22
C ASP A 195 12.67 -2.27 25.50
N GLY A 196 11.51 -1.80 25.96
CA GLY A 196 11.38 -1.00 27.18
C GLY A 196 10.02 -1.19 27.86
N TYR A 197 9.71 -0.31 28.80
CA TYR A 197 8.48 -0.38 29.58
C TYR A 197 7.96 1.02 29.94
N TRP A 198 6.65 1.12 30.13
CA TRP A 198 5.94 2.34 30.50
C TRP A 198 5.22 2.16 31.83
N THR A 199 5.60 2.95 32.85
CA THR A 199 4.96 2.89 34.18
C THR A 199 3.87 3.93 34.34
N GLY A 200 2.69 3.51 34.79
CA GLY A 200 1.65 4.40 35.32
C GLY A 200 0.69 5.00 34.30
N VAL A 201 1.07 5.10 33.01
CA VAL A 201 0.20 5.59 31.94
C VAL A 201 0.41 4.74 30.69
N GLU A 202 -0.69 4.41 30.02
CA GLU A 202 -0.66 3.78 28.71
C GLU A 202 0.01 4.73 27.68
N PRO A 203 1.04 4.30 26.94
CA PRO A 203 1.76 5.17 26.03
C PRO A 203 0.90 5.64 24.85
N ASP A 204 1.26 6.80 24.30
CA ASP A 204 0.70 7.27 23.02
C ASP A 204 1.09 6.34 21.87
N CYS A 205 0.29 6.35 20.80
CA CYS A 205 0.54 5.45 19.67
C CYS A 205 1.87 5.76 18.99
N GLY A 206 2.74 4.74 18.87
CA GLY A 206 4.08 4.94 18.33
C GLY A 206 5.07 5.56 19.29
N ALA A 207 4.79 5.53 20.60
CA ALA A 207 5.78 5.88 21.60
C ALA A 207 7.05 5.03 21.45
N GLN A 208 8.17 5.58 21.89
CA GLN A 208 9.43 4.85 21.93
C GLN A 208 9.31 3.58 22.77
N HIS A 209 10.11 2.57 22.42
CA HIS A 209 10.12 1.27 23.09
C HIS A 209 8.87 0.41 22.92
N CYS A 210 7.98 0.78 21.98
CA CYS A 210 6.81 0.02 21.60
C CYS A 210 6.94 -0.49 20.16
N ALA A 211 6.37 -1.66 19.87
CA ALA A 211 6.26 -2.19 18.52
C ALA A 211 4.96 -1.68 17.90
N THR A 212 5.05 -0.78 16.92
CA THR A 212 3.86 -0.16 16.30
C THR A 212 3.76 -0.53 14.84
N PHE A 213 2.81 -1.40 14.53
CA PHE A 213 2.36 -1.66 13.18
C PHE A 213 1.42 -0.53 12.81
N ARG A 214 1.81 0.25 11.81
CA ARG A 214 1.02 1.37 11.33
C ARG A 214 0.30 0.99 10.06
N ASN A 215 -0.70 1.80 9.78
CA ASN A 215 -1.43 1.76 8.55
C ASN A 215 -2.12 0.42 8.26
N LEU A 216 -2.70 -0.20 9.28
CA LEU A 216 -3.50 -1.41 9.11
C LEU A 216 -4.91 -1.07 8.59
N PRO A 217 -5.31 -1.65 7.46
CA PRO A 217 -6.70 -1.65 7.04
C PRO A 217 -7.60 -2.40 8.00
N ARG A 218 -8.91 -2.27 7.76
CA ARG A 218 -9.89 -3.08 8.46
C ARG A 218 -9.68 -4.56 8.15
N GLY A 219 -9.79 -5.38 9.17
CA GLY A 219 -9.53 -6.82 9.07
C GLY A 219 -9.19 -7.42 10.42
N THR A 220 -9.03 -8.73 10.44
CA THR A 220 -8.58 -9.47 11.62
C THR A 220 -7.13 -9.86 11.41
N TYR A 221 -6.28 -9.48 12.38
CA TYR A 221 -4.84 -9.73 12.34
C TYR A 221 -4.46 -10.72 13.42
N ASP A 222 -3.84 -11.82 13.01
CA ASP A 222 -3.19 -12.74 13.93
C ASP A 222 -1.81 -12.17 14.28
N TYR A 223 -1.46 -12.22 15.56
CA TYR A 223 -0.15 -11.79 16.03
C TYR A 223 0.51 -12.85 16.90
N ILE A 224 1.84 -12.83 16.86
CA ILE A 224 2.71 -13.65 17.69
C ILE A 224 3.71 -12.72 18.37
N ILE A 225 3.92 -12.94 19.67
CA ILE A 225 4.93 -12.28 20.47
C ILE A 225 5.92 -13.36 20.90
N THR A 226 7.20 -13.14 20.59
CA THR A 226 8.31 -14.00 21.02
C THR A 226 9.26 -13.21 21.90
N CYS A 227 10.04 -13.91 22.72
CA CYS A 227 11.16 -13.30 23.41
C CYS A 227 12.32 -13.14 22.43
N SER A 228 12.96 -11.98 22.32
CA SER A 228 13.96 -11.76 21.27
C SER A 228 15.19 -12.68 21.34
N ASN A 229 15.38 -13.42 22.44
CA ASN A 229 16.44 -14.42 22.63
C ASN A 229 15.96 -15.88 22.57
N SER A 230 14.70 -16.13 22.19
CA SER A 230 14.14 -17.46 21.96
C SER A 230 13.17 -17.44 20.77
N GLU A 231 13.05 -18.56 20.06
CA GLU A 231 11.98 -18.72 19.08
C GLU A 231 10.64 -19.14 19.73
N ASP A 232 10.64 -19.36 21.04
CA ASP A 232 9.44 -19.75 21.77
C ASP A 232 8.41 -18.61 21.76
N VAL A 233 7.18 -18.99 21.40
CA VAL A 233 6.02 -18.10 21.47
C VAL A 233 5.73 -17.79 22.93
N TYR A 234 5.88 -16.52 23.26
CA TYR A 234 5.53 -16.00 24.58
C TYR A 234 4.01 -15.78 24.69
N SER A 235 3.41 -15.18 23.66
CA SER A 235 1.97 -14.97 23.57
C SER A 235 1.54 -14.88 22.11
N SER A 236 0.27 -15.16 21.84
CA SER A 236 -0.32 -15.03 20.52
C SER A 236 -1.80 -14.70 20.66
N GLY A 237 -2.37 -14.00 19.68
CA GLY A 237 -3.79 -13.71 19.70
C GLY A 237 -4.25 -13.08 18.39
N THR A 238 -5.45 -12.53 18.42
CA THR A 238 -6.07 -11.89 17.26
C THR A 238 -6.53 -10.48 17.62
N VAL A 239 -6.51 -9.58 16.64
CA VAL A 239 -6.95 -8.19 16.77
C VAL A 239 -7.87 -7.88 15.61
N GLU A 240 -9.12 -7.57 15.92
CA GLU A 240 -10.04 -7.04 14.93
C GLU A 240 -9.84 -5.52 14.81
N VAL A 241 -9.37 -5.10 13.64
CA VAL A 241 -9.34 -3.70 13.24
C VAL A 241 -10.66 -3.39 12.53
N SER A 242 -11.57 -2.72 13.22
CA SER A 242 -12.85 -2.30 12.67
C SER A 242 -13.24 -0.88 13.09
N GLY A 243 -14.25 -0.30 12.43
CA GLY A 243 -14.75 1.04 12.75
C GLY A 243 -13.85 2.20 12.30
N GLU A 244 -13.83 3.27 13.10
CA GLU A 244 -13.02 4.46 12.85
C GLU A 244 -11.53 4.20 13.12
N PRO A 245 -10.62 4.86 12.37
CA PRO A 245 -9.19 4.64 12.54
C PRO A 245 -8.72 4.99 13.94
N LYS A 246 -8.00 4.07 14.58
CA LYS A 246 -7.46 4.23 15.93
C LYS A 246 -6.22 3.37 16.16
N CYS A 247 -5.54 3.61 17.27
CA CYS A 247 -4.46 2.75 17.73
C CYS A 247 -5.00 1.69 18.68
N TYR A 248 -4.99 0.44 18.24
CA TYR A 248 -5.26 -0.76 19.05
C TYR A 248 -4.01 -1.06 19.87
N LYS A 249 -4.10 -0.87 21.19
CA LYS A 249 -2.95 -1.02 22.08
C LYS A 249 -3.06 -2.32 22.84
N ILE A 250 -1.99 -3.09 22.79
CA ILE A 250 -1.94 -4.45 23.31
C ILE A 250 -0.81 -4.53 24.31
N ASN A 251 -1.16 -4.80 25.56
CA ASN A 251 -0.17 -4.98 26.59
C ASN A 251 0.36 -6.41 26.53
N VAL A 252 1.67 -6.58 26.35
CA VAL A 252 2.28 -7.89 26.17
C VAL A 252 2.20 -8.80 27.42
N PHE A 253 1.90 -8.27 28.62
CA PHE A 253 1.79 -9.04 29.88
C PHE A 253 0.35 -9.37 30.32
N HIS A 254 -0.66 -8.78 29.69
CA HIS A 254 -2.06 -8.94 30.12
C HIS A 254 -2.91 -9.74 29.11
N LEU A 255 -2.27 -10.66 28.38
CA LEU A 255 -2.91 -11.51 27.37
C LEU A 255 -3.00 -12.97 27.81
#